data_AF-A0A0N0LXB1-F1
#
_entry.id   AF-A0A0N0LXB1-F1
#
_cell.length_a   1.000
_cell.length_b   1.000
_cell.length_c   1.000
_cell.angle_alpha   90.00
_cell.angle_beta   90.00
_cell.angle_gamma   90.00
#
_symmetry.space_group_name_H-M   'P 1'
#
loop_
_entity.id
_entity.type
_entity.pdbx_description
1 polymer ?
#
loop_
_entity_poly.entity_id
_entity_poly.type
_entity_poly.pdbx_seq_one_letter_code
_entity_poly.pdbx_strand_id
1 'polypeptide(L)'
;MFGLPLLPEKGRGRPAHVWTAENSNKVSLLFACGHKPADIAKVLGITKPTFYKHYFNEIARAGHAPLMMKARQLERLNQAAEGGNVAAEKALAGMIQAEQVRTLGEKIKDRGRSDAAPSPRLGKKEAAKEAAANASGKFAARTPPPLLLN
;
A
#
# COMPACT_ATOMS: atom_id res chain seq x y z
N MET A 1 20.47 -34.24 -52.43
CA MET A 1 20.25 -33.48 -51.17
C MET A 1 18.85 -33.81 -50.66
N PHE A 2 18.72 -34.44 -49.49
CA PHE A 2 17.42 -34.84 -48.93
C PHE A 2 16.84 -33.66 -48.13
N GLY A 3 15.72 -33.10 -48.59
CA GLY A 3 15.03 -31.91 -48.07
C GLY A 3 14.45 -32.08 -46.66
N LEU A 4 15.29 -32.42 -45.69
CA LEU A 4 14.94 -32.42 -44.28
C LEU A 4 14.98 -30.96 -43.76
N PRO A 5 13.90 -30.45 -43.15
CA PRO A 5 13.91 -29.13 -42.54
C PRO A 5 14.89 -29.12 -41.37
N LEU A 6 15.87 -28.21 -41.41
CA LEU A 6 16.79 -28.00 -40.30
C LEU A 6 15.98 -27.48 -39.11
N LEU A 7 15.92 -28.25 -38.02
CA LEU A 7 15.35 -27.74 -36.76
C LEU A 7 16.22 -26.57 -36.28
N PRO A 8 15.62 -25.50 -35.74
CA PRO A 8 16.38 -24.38 -35.21
C PRO A 8 17.30 -24.86 -34.08
N GLU A 9 18.55 -24.41 -34.11
CA GLU A 9 19.58 -24.82 -33.17
C GLU A 9 19.16 -24.43 -31.74
N LYS A 10 18.88 -25.44 -30.90
CA LYS A 10 18.60 -25.22 -29.48
C LYS A 10 19.91 -24.82 -28.81
N GLY A 11 20.11 -23.52 -28.60
CA GLY A 11 21.35 -22.98 -28.03
C GLY A 11 21.80 -23.71 -26.76
N ARG A 12 23.12 -23.85 -26.58
CA ARG A 12 23.74 -24.48 -25.39
C ARG A 12 23.31 -23.76 -24.10
N GLY A 13 22.74 -24.48 -23.14
CA GLY A 13 22.48 -24.00 -21.77
C GLY A 13 21.07 -24.29 -21.24
N ARG A 14 20.82 -23.92 -19.97
CA ARG A 14 19.46 -23.88 -19.41
C ARG A 14 18.66 -22.83 -20.18
N PRO A 15 17.43 -23.14 -20.64
CA PRO A 15 16.61 -22.16 -21.36
C PRO A 15 16.40 -20.91 -20.49
N ALA A 16 16.41 -19.74 -21.13
CA ALA A 16 16.13 -18.48 -20.47
C ALA A 16 14.71 -18.52 -19.86
N HIS A 17 14.53 -17.86 -18.71
CA HIS A 17 13.22 -17.76 -18.08
C HIS A 17 12.26 -17.00 -19.02
N VAL A 18 11.09 -17.57 -19.27
CA VAL A 18 10.06 -16.96 -20.10
C VAL A 18 8.90 -16.55 -19.20
N TRP A 19 8.41 -15.34 -19.40
CA TRP A 19 7.19 -14.88 -18.75
C TRP A 19 5.99 -15.66 -19.31
N THR A 20 5.19 -16.26 -18.43
CA THR A 20 3.96 -16.96 -18.79
C THR A 20 2.81 -16.43 -17.94
N ALA A 21 1.58 -16.48 -18.46
CA ALA A 21 0.40 -16.03 -17.74
C ALA A 21 0.20 -16.81 -16.42
N GLU A 22 0.46 -18.11 -16.43
CA GLU A 22 0.39 -18.96 -15.23
C GLU A 22 1.40 -18.52 -14.15
N ASN A 23 2.65 -18.28 -14.55
CA ASN A 23 3.66 -17.80 -13.60
C ASN A 23 3.36 -16.38 -13.12
N SER A 24 2.84 -15.51 -13.98
CA SER A 24 2.40 -14.16 -13.59
C SER A 24 1.28 -14.21 -12.55
N ASN A 25 0.26 -15.04 -12.76
CA ASN A 25 -0.82 -15.25 -11.80
C ASN A 25 -0.30 -15.77 -10.45
N LYS A 26 0.65 -16.73 -10.48
CA LYS A 26 1.31 -17.24 -9.28
C LYS A 26 2.08 -16.14 -8.55
N VAL A 27 2.81 -15.29 -9.26
CA VAL A 27 3.54 -14.15 -8.70
C VAL A 27 2.58 -13.14 -8.08
N SER A 28 1.49 -12.77 -8.77
CA SER A 28 0.46 -11.88 -8.23
C SER A 28 -0.20 -12.45 -6.97
N LEU A 29 -0.46 -13.76 -6.91
CA LEU A 29 -0.98 -14.42 -5.72
C LEU A 29 0.01 -14.34 -4.55
N LEU A 30 1.29 -14.59 -4.80
CA LEU A 30 2.32 -14.48 -3.75
C LEU A 30 2.50 -13.05 -3.24
N PHE A 31 2.34 -12.04 -4.11
CA PHE A 31 2.30 -10.63 -3.69
C PHE A 31 1.06 -10.32 -2.86
N ALA A 32 -0.11 -10.87 -3.20
CA ALA A 32 -1.31 -10.72 -2.39
C ALA A 32 -1.16 -11.31 -0.97
N CYS A 33 -0.38 -12.38 -0.84
CA CYS A 33 0.00 -12.96 0.46
C CYS A 33 1.08 -12.16 1.21
N GLY A 34 1.63 -11.09 0.63
CA GLY A 34 2.64 -10.23 1.26
C GLY A 34 4.08 -10.76 1.19
N HIS A 35 4.38 -11.71 0.30
CA HIS A 35 5.75 -12.20 0.13
C HIS A 35 6.65 -11.18 -0.58
N LYS A 36 7.95 -11.22 -0.24
CA LYS A 36 8.95 -10.33 -0.83
C LYS A 36 9.41 -10.85 -2.20
N PRO A 37 9.77 -9.97 -3.15
CA PRO A 37 10.29 -10.35 -4.48
C PRO A 37 11.43 -11.39 -4.43
N ALA A 38 12.32 -11.27 -3.45
CA ALA A 38 13.46 -12.17 -3.28
C ALA A 38 13.05 -13.61 -2.96
N ASP A 39 11.96 -13.81 -2.21
CA ASP A 39 11.47 -15.14 -1.85
C ASP A 39 10.64 -15.73 -2.98
N ILE A 40 9.87 -14.91 -3.68
CA ILE A 40 9.13 -15.31 -4.89
C ILE A 40 10.11 -15.79 -5.97
N ALA A 41 11.24 -15.10 -6.16
CA ALA A 41 12.28 -15.53 -7.10
C ALA A 41 12.82 -16.94 -6.78
N LYS A 42 13.02 -17.26 -5.49
CA LYS A 42 13.45 -18.60 -5.06
C LYS A 42 12.38 -19.65 -5.36
N VAL A 43 11.10 -19.34 -5.14
CA VAL A 43 9.97 -20.24 -5.45
C VAL A 43 9.89 -20.55 -6.95
N LEU A 44 10.23 -19.57 -7.80
CA LEU A 44 10.31 -19.75 -9.25
C LEU A 44 11.61 -20.40 -9.73
N GLY A 45 12.59 -20.61 -8.83
CA GLY A 45 13.90 -21.16 -9.19
C GLY A 45 14.75 -20.21 -10.05
N ILE A 46 14.51 -18.90 -9.97
CA ILE A 46 15.23 -17.89 -10.74
C ILE A 46 16.03 -16.95 -9.85
N THR A 47 17.03 -16.30 -10.42
CA THR A 47 17.81 -15.29 -9.71
C THR A 47 17.01 -14.00 -9.51
N LYS A 48 17.37 -13.21 -8.49
CA LYS A 48 16.78 -11.88 -8.26
C LYS A 48 16.80 -10.99 -9.52
N PRO A 49 17.94 -10.77 -10.22
CA PRO A 49 17.96 -9.90 -11.40
C PRO A 49 17.05 -10.43 -12.51
N THR A 50 16.95 -11.75 -12.70
CA THR A 50 15.98 -12.34 -13.65
C THR A 50 14.55 -12.02 -13.24
N PHE A 51 14.20 -12.11 -11.95
CA PHE A 51 12.86 -11.76 -11.47
C PHE A 51 12.52 -10.29 -11.72
N TYR A 52 13.40 -9.36 -11.34
CA TYR A 52 13.18 -7.93 -11.57
C TYR A 52 13.06 -7.58 -13.06
N LYS A 53 13.80 -8.27 -13.94
CA LYS A 53 13.70 -8.07 -15.39
C LYS A 53 12.37 -8.54 -15.98
N HIS A 54 11.91 -9.74 -15.60
CA HIS A 54 10.74 -10.36 -16.23
C HIS A 54 9.40 -9.99 -15.57
N TYR A 55 9.40 -9.61 -14.29
CA TYR A 55 8.17 -9.34 -13.52
C TYR A 55 8.08 -7.90 -13.00
N PHE A 56 8.71 -6.93 -13.69
CA PHE A 56 8.69 -5.53 -13.27
C PHE A 56 7.26 -4.96 -13.17
N ASN A 57 6.36 -5.38 -14.05
CA ASN A 57 4.95 -4.98 -14.04
C ASN A 57 4.20 -5.50 -12.82
N GLU A 58 4.46 -6.74 -12.41
CA GLU A 58 3.89 -7.37 -11.23
C GLU A 58 4.44 -6.73 -9.96
N ILE A 59 5.73 -6.38 -9.94
CA ILE A 59 6.35 -5.65 -8.84
C ILE A 59 5.71 -4.27 -8.68
N ALA A 60 5.50 -3.53 -9.78
CA ALA A 60 4.83 -2.23 -9.74
C ALA A 60 3.40 -2.34 -9.19
N ARG A 61 2.70 -3.45 -9.49
CA ARG A 61 1.33 -3.73 -9.02
C ARG A 61 1.27 -4.40 -7.65
N ALA A 62 2.41 -4.72 -7.02
CA ALA A 62 2.46 -5.47 -5.77
C ALA A 62 1.67 -4.80 -4.64
N GLY A 63 1.66 -3.48 -4.57
CA GLY A 63 0.89 -2.72 -3.57
C GLY A 63 -0.63 -2.93 -3.68
N HIS A 64 -1.15 -3.20 -4.89
CA HIS A 64 -2.56 -3.43 -5.13
C HIS A 64 -2.94 -4.91 -5.16
N ALA A 65 -1.96 -5.83 -5.19
CA ALA A 65 -2.20 -7.26 -5.29
C ALA A 65 -3.11 -7.82 -4.17
N PRO A 66 -2.97 -7.42 -2.89
CA PRO A 66 -3.89 -7.88 -1.83
C PRO A 66 -5.34 -7.46 -2.09
N LEU A 67 -5.55 -6.24 -2.59
CA LEU A 67 -6.89 -5.73 -2.90
C LEU A 67 -7.50 -6.48 -4.11
N MET A 68 -6.69 -6.72 -5.15
CA MET A 68 -7.13 -7.50 -6.32
C MET A 68 -7.52 -8.93 -5.94
N MET A 69 -6.76 -9.58 -5.06
CA MET A 69 -7.10 -10.92 -4.58
C MET A 69 -8.39 -10.93 -3.77
N LYS A 70 -8.60 -9.95 -2.90
CA LYS A 70 -9.86 -9.79 -2.16
C LYS A 70 -11.04 -9.57 -3.09
N ALA A 71 -10.91 -8.71 -4.10
CA ALA A 71 -11.96 -8.47 -5.09
C ALA A 71 -12.33 -9.76 -5.83
N ARG A 72 -11.33 -10.54 -6.27
CA ARG A 72 -11.51 -11.85 -6.90
C ARG A 72 -12.24 -12.85 -6.00
N GLN A 73 -11.92 -12.84 -4.70
CA GLN A 73 -12.58 -13.72 -3.73
C GLN A 73 -14.04 -13.31 -3.50
N LEU A 74 -14.31 -12.01 -3.36
CA LEU A 74 -15.66 -11.47 -3.22
C LEU A 74 -16.52 -11.79 -4.45
N GLU A 75 -15.97 -11.63 -5.66
CA GLU A 75 -16.64 -11.98 -6.92
C GLU A 75 -17.09 -13.45 -6.93
N ARG A 76 -16.17 -14.37 -6.58
CA ARG A 76 -16.48 -15.82 -6.51
C ARG A 76 -17.53 -16.15 -5.46
N LEU A 77 -17.45 -15.51 -4.28
CA LEU A 77 -18.43 -15.71 -3.23
C LEU A 77 -19.80 -15.16 -3.63
N ASN A 78 -19.85 -14.02 -4.31
CA ASN A 78 -21.08 -13.45 -4.83
C ASN A 78 -21.75 -14.37 -5.86
N GLN A 79 -20.98 -14.90 -6.82
CA GLN A 79 -21.49 -15.87 -7.80
C GLN A 79 -22.02 -17.15 -7.13
N ALA A 80 -21.33 -17.64 -6.09
CA ALA A 80 -21.79 -18.81 -5.35
C ALA A 80 -23.04 -18.52 -4.50
N ALA A 81 -23.15 -17.31 -3.95
CA ALA A 81 -24.33 -16.84 -3.22
C ALA A 81 -25.55 -16.70 -4.14
N GLU A 82 -25.39 -16.13 -5.34
CA GLU A 82 -26.45 -16.07 -6.37
C GLU A 82 -26.95 -17.47 -6.75
N GLY A 83 -26.09 -18.49 -6.68
CA GLY A 83 -26.45 -19.89 -6.84
C GLY A 83 -27.17 -20.53 -5.64
N GLY A 84 -27.49 -19.78 -4.59
CA GLY A 84 -28.21 -20.25 -3.39
C GLY A 84 -27.33 -20.90 -2.31
N ASN A 85 -26.01 -20.74 -2.37
CA ASN A 85 -25.12 -21.29 -1.36
C ASN A 85 -25.07 -20.39 -0.11
N VAL A 86 -25.83 -20.74 0.93
CA VAL A 86 -25.90 -20.04 2.22
C VAL A 86 -24.54 -19.91 2.92
N ALA A 87 -23.64 -20.90 2.74
CA ALA A 87 -22.30 -20.79 3.30
C ALA A 87 -21.47 -19.70 2.61
N ALA A 88 -21.64 -19.53 1.29
CA ALA A 88 -21.01 -18.45 0.54
C ALA A 88 -21.58 -17.08 0.91
N GLU A 89 -22.90 -16.98 1.12
CA GLU A 89 -23.55 -15.75 1.63
C GLU A 89 -22.99 -15.34 2.99
N LYS A 90 -22.88 -16.29 3.93
CA LYS A 90 -22.31 -16.02 5.25
C LYS A 90 -20.85 -15.57 5.17
N ALA A 91 -20.05 -16.23 4.32
CA ALA A 91 -18.66 -15.85 4.10
C ALA A 91 -18.54 -14.46 3.45
N LEU A 92 -19.38 -14.15 2.47
CA LEU A 92 -19.44 -12.85 1.81
C LEU A 92 -19.80 -11.74 2.81
N ALA A 93 -20.84 -11.95 3.62
CA ALA A 93 -21.22 -11.03 4.68
C ALA A 93 -20.06 -10.79 5.67
N GLY A 94 -19.37 -11.86 6.09
CA GLY A 94 -18.21 -11.76 6.97
C GLY A 94 -17.07 -10.93 6.37
N MET A 95 -16.76 -11.12 5.09
CA MET A 95 -15.73 -10.32 4.40
C MET A 95 -16.13 -8.85 4.28
N ILE A 96 -17.38 -8.55 3.92
CA ILE A 96 -17.89 -7.18 3.84
C ILE A 96 -17.81 -6.50 5.20
N GLN A 97 -18.22 -7.18 6.27
CA GLN A 97 -18.14 -6.65 7.64
C GLN A 97 -16.69 -6.36 8.04
N ALA A 98 -15.73 -7.25 7.73
CA ALA A 98 -14.32 -7.02 8.01
C ALA A 98 -13.76 -5.79 7.28
N GLU A 99 -14.18 -5.55 6.03
CA GLU A 99 -13.81 -4.36 5.25
C GLU A 99 -14.43 -3.08 5.83
N GLN A 100 -15.68 -3.12 6.28
CA GLN A 100 -16.34 -2.01 6.97
C GLN A 100 -15.63 -1.64 8.28
N VAL A 101 -15.26 -2.65 9.08
CA VAL A 101 -14.49 -2.45 10.32
C VAL A 101 -13.13 -1.83 10.02
N ARG A 102 -12.41 -2.31 8.99
CA ARG A 102 -11.11 -1.72 8.60
C ARG A 102 -11.26 -0.24 8.21
N THR A 103 -12.20 0.06 7.32
CA THR A 103 -12.42 1.44 6.85
C THR A 103 -12.87 2.37 7.97
N LEU A 104 -13.69 1.88 8.92
CA LEU A 104 -14.03 2.63 10.13
C LEU A 104 -12.80 2.88 11.00
N GLY A 105 -11.94 1.89 11.20
CA GLY A 105 -10.70 2.03 11.95
C GLY A 105 -9.74 3.05 11.32
N GLU A 106 -9.60 3.05 9.99
CA GLU A 106 -8.84 4.06 9.24
C GLU A 106 -9.41 5.47 9.47
N LYS A 107 -10.73 5.65 9.31
CA LYS A 107 -11.42 6.92 9.58
C LYS A 107 -11.23 7.42 11.02
N ILE A 108 -11.25 6.53 12.01
CA ILE A 108 -11.04 6.89 13.42
C ILE A 108 -9.59 7.32 13.65
N LYS A 109 -8.61 6.61 13.07
CA LYS A 109 -7.19 6.97 13.14
C LYS A 109 -6.94 8.35 12.54
N ASP A 110 -7.58 8.65 11.41
CA ASP A 110 -7.40 9.93 10.71
C ASP A 110 -8.16 11.09 11.38
N ARG A 111 -9.21 10.82 12.16
CA ARG A 111 -9.94 11.82 12.95
C ARG A 111 -9.05 12.55 13.96
N GLY A 112 -8.01 11.91 14.49
CA GLY A 112 -7.02 12.56 15.36
C GLY A 112 -5.99 13.43 14.62
N ARG A 113 -5.99 13.40 13.28
CA ARG A 113 -5.09 14.17 12.41
C ARG A 113 -5.77 15.37 11.75
N SER A 114 -7.09 15.34 11.60
CA SER A 114 -7.88 16.44 11.06
C SER A 114 -8.44 17.29 12.19
N ASP A 115 -7.74 18.40 12.48
CA ASP A 115 -8.32 19.71 12.89
C ASP A 115 -7.27 20.72 13.38
N ALA A 116 -5.99 20.33 13.47
CA ALA A 116 -4.91 21.31 13.57
C ALA A 116 -4.32 21.54 12.18
N ALA A 117 -4.64 22.68 11.55
CA ALA A 117 -3.78 23.23 10.51
C ALA A 117 -2.33 23.18 11.02
N PRO A 118 -1.35 22.70 10.22
CA PRO A 118 0.03 22.67 10.68
C PRO A 118 0.40 24.10 11.09
N SER A 119 0.54 24.33 12.40
CA SER A 119 1.00 25.61 12.90
C SER A 119 2.31 25.91 12.18
N PRO A 120 2.47 27.11 11.60
CA PRO A 120 3.72 27.50 10.98
C PRO A 120 4.83 27.18 11.97
N ARG A 121 5.86 26.45 11.55
CA ARG A 121 7.00 26.14 12.41
C ARG A 121 7.74 27.45 12.67
N LEU A 122 7.26 28.22 13.64
CA LEU A 122 7.87 29.48 14.05
C LEU A 122 9.31 29.20 14.43
N GLY A 123 10.23 30.04 13.94
CA GLY A 123 11.63 29.92 14.31
C GLY A 123 11.76 30.03 15.85
N LYS A 124 12.78 29.39 16.45
CA LYS A 124 13.02 29.46 17.91
C LYS A 124 12.97 30.90 18.46
N LYS A 125 13.35 31.88 17.64
CA LYS A 125 13.31 33.32 17.96
C LYS A 125 11.90 33.92 17.94
N GLU A 126 11.05 33.51 17.00
CA GLU A 126 9.67 33.97 16.91
C GLU A 126 8.83 33.34 18.01
N ALA A 127 9.02 32.04 18.27
CA ALA A 127 8.35 31.34 19.37
C ALA A 127 8.70 31.94 20.74
N ALA A 128 9.96 32.37 20.93
CA ALA A 128 10.38 33.07 22.14
C ALA A 128 9.74 34.45 22.28
N LYS A 129 9.56 35.19 21.18
CA LYS A 129 8.87 36.50 21.18
C LYS A 129 7.38 36.35 21.50
N GLU A 130 6.71 35.38 20.91
CA GLU A 130 5.30 35.10 21.21
C GLU A 130 5.10 34.62 22.65
N ALA A 131 5.99 33.77 23.16
CA ALA A 131 5.94 33.33 24.56
C ALA A 131 6.16 34.50 25.53
N ALA A 132 7.05 35.44 25.20
CA ALA A 132 7.25 36.66 25.98
C ALA A 132 6.05 37.61 25.92
N ALA A 133 5.41 37.75 24.75
CA ALA A 133 4.22 38.58 24.59
C ALA A 133 3.00 38.03 25.33
N ASN A 134 2.88 36.69 25.40
CA ASN A 134 1.78 36.01 26.08
C ASN A 134 2.07 35.69 27.57
N ALA A 135 3.22 36.13 28.10
CA ALA A 135 3.57 35.90 29.50
C ALA A 135 2.64 36.67 30.44
N SER A 136 1.95 35.95 31.34
CA SER A 136 1.04 36.52 32.33
C SER A 136 1.55 36.33 33.77
N GLY A 137 0.99 37.07 34.74
CA GLY A 137 1.38 36.97 36.15
C GLY A 137 2.70 37.69 36.47
N LYS A 138 3.63 37.00 37.16
CA LYS A 138 4.90 37.59 37.65
C LYS A 138 5.82 38.13 36.55
N PHE A 139 5.64 37.67 35.31
CA PHE A 139 6.43 38.07 34.14
C PHE A 139 5.64 38.90 33.13
N ALA A 140 4.45 39.40 33.52
CA ALA A 140 3.65 40.26 32.66
C ALA A 140 4.33 41.61 32.42
N ALA A 141 4.16 42.17 31.23
CA ALA A 141 4.60 43.52 30.92
C ALA A 141 3.86 44.53 31.83
N ARG A 142 4.61 45.45 32.44
CA ARG A 142 4.05 46.49 33.31
C ARG A 142 3.19 47.44 32.47
N THR A 143 1.97 47.73 32.93
CA THR A 143 1.11 48.74 32.30
C THR A 143 1.82 50.10 32.31
N PRO A 144 1.90 50.80 31.17
CA PRO A 144 2.51 52.12 31.13
C PRO A 144 1.70 53.12 31.99
N PRO A 145 2.36 54.11 32.63
CA PRO A 145 1.66 55.16 33.35
C PRO A 145 0.79 55.98 32.37
N PRO A 146 -0.37 56.51 32.82
CA PRO A 146 -1.17 57.38 31.98
C PRO A 146 -0.34 58.61 31.61
N LEU A 147 -0.22 58.87 30.31
CA LEU A 147 0.33 60.13 29.81
C LEU A 147 -0.60 61.26 30.27
N LEU A 148 -0.06 62.22 31.02
CA LEU A 148 -0.76 63.48 31.27
C LEU A 148 -0.90 64.18 29.92
N LEU A 149 -2.10 64.17 29.34
CA LEU A 149 -2.43 65.05 28.23
C LEU A 149 -2.43 66.49 28.78
N ASN A 150 -1.44 67.28 28.37
CA ASN A 150 -1.48 68.74 28.42
C ASN A 150 -1.52 69.26 26.98
#